data_AF-V9H4X0-F1
#
_entry.id   AF-V9H4X0-F1
#
_cell.length_a   1.000
_cell.length_b   1.000
_cell.length_c   1.000
_cell.angle_alpha   90.00
_cell.angle_beta   90.00
_cell.angle_gamma   90.00
#
_symmetry.space_group_name_H-M   'P 1'
#
loop_
_entity.id
_entity.type
_entity.pdbx_description
1 polymer ?
#
loop_
_entity_poly.entity_id
_entity_poly.type
_entity_poly.pdbx_seq_one_letter_code
_entity_poly.pdbx_strand_id
1 'polypeptide(L)'
;MALEAINEIKKAEEKAEELIQEAMNNSKEIVKNASIQAEEEYSKTLSEANSKKAQIIAKAEEEGNSEAKPILEKGEKEVASIKNISEEKKNNAINLIVERIVKIHGNS
;
A
#
# COMPACT_ATOMS: atom_id res chain seq x y z
N MET A 1 -40.51 66.38 -15.93
CA MET A 1 -39.95 66.45 -14.56
C MET A 1 -40.48 65.35 -13.64
N ALA A 2 -41.67 65.43 -13.03
CA ALA A 2 -42.12 64.40 -12.07
C ALA A 2 -42.32 63.00 -12.70
N LEU A 3 -42.87 62.94 -13.92
CA LEU A 3 -43.09 61.67 -14.63
C LEU A 3 -41.78 61.00 -15.07
N GLU A 4 -40.76 61.79 -15.39
CA GLU A 4 -39.42 61.29 -15.77
C GLU A 4 -38.70 60.72 -14.55
N ALA A 5 -38.79 61.40 -13.40
CA ALA A 5 -38.23 60.89 -12.14
C ALA A 5 -38.85 59.54 -11.73
N ILE A 6 -40.18 59.38 -11.89
CA ILE A 6 -40.87 58.11 -11.61
C ILE A 6 -40.39 56.99 -12.56
N ASN A 7 -40.20 57.30 -13.85
CA ASN A 7 -39.68 56.33 -14.82
C ASN A 7 -38.22 55.96 -14.56
N GLU A 8 -37.38 56.89 -14.10
CA GLU A 8 -36.01 56.57 -13.68
C GLU A 8 -35.98 55.66 -12.45
N ILE A 9 -36.84 55.92 -11.45
CA ILE A 9 -36.95 55.07 -10.27
C ILE A 9 -37.34 53.65 -10.67
N LYS A 10 -38.35 53.50 -11.54
CA LYS A 10 -38.78 52.17 -12.01
C LYS A 10 -37.67 51.41 -12.74
N LYS A 11 -36.88 52.08 -13.58
CA LYS A 11 -35.72 51.48 -14.25
C LYS A 11 -34.61 51.08 -13.28
N ALA A 12 -34.41 51.87 -12.23
CA ALA A 12 -33.44 51.56 -11.19
C ALA A 12 -33.88 50.34 -10.37
N GLU A 13 -35.17 50.22 -10.07
CA GLU A 13 -35.76 49.04 -9.40
C GLU A 13 -35.60 47.77 -10.26
N GLU A 14 -35.94 47.83 -11.56
CA GLU A 14 -35.76 46.69 -12.48
C GLU A 14 -34.29 46.24 -12.55
N LYS A 15 -33.34 47.18 -12.67
CA LYS A 15 -31.90 46.86 -12.64
C LYS A 15 -31.44 46.27 -11.32
N ALA A 16 -31.95 46.77 -10.19
CA ALA A 16 -31.60 46.24 -8.89
C ALA A 16 -32.10 44.80 -8.75
N GLU A 17 -33.29 44.51 -9.25
CA GLU A 17 -33.87 43.16 -9.21
C GLU A 17 -33.12 42.19 -10.12
N GLU A 18 -32.71 42.62 -11.32
CA GLU A 18 -31.82 41.85 -12.19
C GLU A 18 -30.48 41.52 -11.51
N LEU A 19 -29.85 42.52 -10.87
CA LEU A 19 -28.58 42.32 -10.14
C LEU A 19 -28.73 41.32 -8.98
N ILE A 20 -29.85 41.37 -8.26
CA ILE A 20 -30.13 40.42 -7.16
C ILE A 20 -30.29 39.01 -7.72
N GLN A 21 -31.02 38.83 -8.82
CA GLN A 21 -31.20 37.53 -9.45
C GLN A 21 -29.87 36.96 -9.99
N GLU A 22 -29.06 37.80 -10.62
CA GLU A 22 -27.73 37.40 -11.11
C GLU A 22 -26.82 36.98 -9.94
N ALA A 23 -26.76 37.78 -8.87
CA ALA A 23 -25.99 37.46 -7.67
C ALA A 23 -26.46 36.14 -7.02
N MET A 24 -27.77 35.91 -6.95
CA MET A 24 -28.33 34.65 -6.45
C MET A 24 -27.92 33.46 -7.32
N ASN A 25 -27.99 33.58 -8.63
CA ASN A 25 -27.59 32.50 -9.55
C ASN A 25 -26.09 32.21 -9.46
N ASN A 26 -25.26 33.25 -9.47
CA ASN A 26 -23.81 33.12 -9.31
C ASN A 26 -23.45 32.46 -7.97
N SER A 27 -24.13 32.82 -6.88
CA SER A 27 -23.89 32.19 -5.58
C SER A 27 -24.18 30.68 -5.59
N LYS A 28 -25.27 30.25 -6.23
CA LYS A 28 -25.63 28.84 -6.36
C LYS A 28 -24.62 28.09 -7.22
N GLU A 29 -24.15 28.72 -8.30
CA GLU A 29 -23.15 28.13 -9.18
C GLU A 29 -21.80 27.95 -8.47
N ILE A 30 -21.36 28.95 -7.71
CA ILE A 30 -20.13 28.86 -6.91
C ILE A 30 -20.21 27.67 -5.93
N VAL A 31 -21.31 27.55 -5.19
CA VAL A 31 -21.50 26.44 -4.23
C VAL A 31 -21.51 25.09 -4.93
N LYS A 32 -22.20 25.00 -6.08
CA LYS A 32 -22.25 23.77 -6.87
C LYS A 32 -20.86 23.36 -7.38
N ASN A 33 -20.12 24.31 -7.96
CA ASN A 33 -18.78 24.06 -8.49
C ASN A 33 -17.81 23.69 -7.38
N ALA A 34 -17.87 24.36 -6.22
CA ALA A 34 -17.09 24.01 -5.04
C ALA A 34 -17.39 22.58 -4.54
N SER A 35 -18.67 22.17 -4.58
CA SER A 35 -19.07 20.81 -4.19
C SER A 35 -18.52 19.75 -5.13
N ILE A 36 -18.59 20.00 -6.45
CA ILE A 36 -18.02 19.10 -7.47
C ILE A 36 -16.51 18.98 -7.29
N GLN A 37 -15.80 20.10 -7.15
CA GLN A 37 -14.35 20.11 -6.94
C GLN A 37 -13.95 19.36 -5.67
N ALA A 38 -14.72 19.50 -4.59
CA ALA A 38 -14.47 18.78 -3.35
C ALA A 38 -14.62 17.27 -3.53
N GLU A 39 -15.65 16.82 -4.26
CA GLU A 39 -15.90 15.40 -4.53
C GLU A 39 -14.83 14.79 -5.46
N GLU A 40 -14.39 15.54 -6.46
CA GLU A 40 -13.29 15.16 -7.35
C GLU A 40 -11.97 15.02 -6.58
N GLU A 41 -11.60 16.01 -5.77
CA GLU A 41 -10.36 15.99 -5.00
C GLU A 41 -10.38 14.89 -3.94
N TYR A 42 -11.53 14.65 -3.30
CA TYR A 42 -11.71 13.53 -2.38
C TYR A 42 -11.51 12.19 -3.08
N SER A 43 -12.16 11.99 -4.24
CA SER A 43 -12.05 10.75 -5.02
C SER A 43 -10.63 10.51 -5.51
N LYS A 44 -9.95 11.57 -5.95
CA LYS A 44 -8.54 11.52 -6.35
C LYS A 44 -7.64 11.14 -5.18
N THR A 45 -7.80 11.79 -4.03
CA THR A 45 -7.04 11.49 -2.81
C THR A 45 -7.22 10.03 -2.40
N LEU A 46 -8.45 9.51 -2.46
CA LEU A 46 -8.75 8.12 -2.12
C LEU A 46 -8.09 7.15 -3.11
N SER A 47 -8.13 7.44 -4.41
CA SER A 47 -7.47 6.65 -5.44
C SER A 47 -5.95 6.61 -5.25
N GLU A 48 -5.33 7.76 -5.00
CA GLU A 48 -3.90 7.86 -4.73
C GLU A 48 -3.50 7.09 -3.46
N ALA A 49 -4.30 7.19 -2.39
CA ALA A 49 -4.06 6.45 -1.15
C ALA A 49 -4.13 4.93 -1.38
N ASN A 50 -5.12 4.45 -2.13
CA ASN A 50 -5.26 3.04 -2.47
C ASN A 50 -4.10 2.55 -3.34
N SER A 51 -3.67 3.35 -4.33
CA SER A 51 -2.51 3.03 -5.17
C SER A 51 -1.22 2.94 -4.34
N LYS A 52 -0.97 3.91 -3.45
CA LYS A 52 0.18 3.88 -2.53
C LYS A 52 0.13 2.66 -1.61
N LYS A 53 -1.05 2.33 -1.05
CA LYS A 53 -1.22 1.11 -0.24
C LYS A 53 -0.84 -0.14 -1.03
N ALA A 54 -1.32 -0.29 -2.25
CA ALA A 54 -1.00 -1.44 -3.10
C ALA A 54 0.50 -1.52 -3.39
N GLN A 55 1.16 -0.39 -3.68
CA GLN A 55 2.60 -0.32 -3.89
C GLN A 55 3.40 -0.72 -2.66
N ILE A 56 2.99 -0.26 -1.47
CA ILE A 56 3.65 -0.62 -0.20
C ILE A 56 3.56 -2.13 0.05
N ILE A 57 2.38 -2.72 -0.15
CA ILE A 57 2.18 -4.16 0.03
C ILE A 57 3.04 -4.95 -0.96
N ALA A 58 2.98 -4.60 -2.25
CA ALA A 58 3.76 -5.29 -3.28
C ALA A 58 5.28 -5.20 -3.01
N LYS A 59 5.75 -4.04 -2.57
CA LYS A 59 7.16 -3.85 -2.20
C LYS A 59 7.54 -4.69 -0.99
N ALA A 60 6.71 -4.75 0.04
CA ALA A 60 6.96 -5.58 1.22
C ALA A 60 6.98 -7.08 0.88
N GLU A 61 6.11 -7.53 -0.04
CA GLU A 61 6.12 -8.91 -0.54
C GLU A 61 7.40 -9.21 -1.34
N GLU A 62 7.82 -8.29 -2.21
CA GLU A 62 9.06 -8.43 -2.98
C GLU A 62 10.29 -8.50 -2.07
N GLU A 63 10.39 -7.58 -1.10
CA GLU A 63 11.47 -7.56 -0.11
C GLU A 63 11.48 -8.86 0.72
N GLY A 64 10.32 -9.28 1.23
CA GLY A 64 10.20 -10.53 1.99
C GLY A 64 10.61 -11.76 1.18
N ASN A 65 10.22 -11.83 -0.10
CA ASN A 65 10.62 -12.93 -0.99
C ASN A 65 12.13 -12.90 -1.30
N SER A 66 12.69 -11.70 -1.51
CA SER A 66 14.11 -11.50 -1.76
C SER A 66 14.96 -11.93 -0.56
N GLU A 67 14.51 -11.64 0.67
CA GLU A 67 15.17 -12.07 1.90
C GLU A 67 14.98 -13.57 2.18
N ALA A 68 13.81 -14.13 1.86
CA ALA A 68 13.53 -15.55 2.05
C ALA A 68 14.38 -16.44 1.13
N LYS A 69 14.66 -16.00 -0.09
CA LYS A 69 15.42 -16.77 -1.08
C LYS A 69 16.81 -17.22 -0.62
N PRO A 70 17.71 -16.36 -0.12
CA PRO A 70 19.02 -16.80 0.38
C PRO A 70 18.92 -17.69 1.62
N ILE A 71 17.88 -17.53 2.46
CA ILE A 71 17.63 -18.40 3.61
C ILE A 71 17.31 -19.82 3.13
N LEU A 72 16.43 -19.95 2.15
CA LEU A 72 16.09 -21.23 1.53
C LEU A 72 17.31 -21.87 0.86
N GLU A 73 18.05 -21.13 0.03
CA GLU A 73 19.26 -21.63 -0.64
C GLU A 73 20.32 -22.08 0.38
N LYS A 74 20.47 -21.37 1.50
CA LYS A 74 21.37 -21.77 2.59
C LYS A 74 20.90 -23.07 3.25
N GLY A 75 19.61 -23.17 3.57
CA GLY A 75 19.02 -24.38 4.15
C GLY A 75 19.20 -25.60 3.24
N GLU A 76 18.99 -25.44 1.93
CA GLU A 76 19.22 -26.50 0.94
C GLU A 76 20.69 -26.96 0.91
N LYS A 77 21.64 -26.01 0.95
CA LYS A 77 23.08 -26.32 1.00
C LYS A 77 23.48 -27.04 2.29
N GLU A 78 22.90 -26.66 3.42
CA GLU A 78 23.14 -27.34 4.71
C GLU A 78 22.62 -28.77 4.68
N VAL A 79 21.38 -28.98 4.20
CA VAL A 79 20.80 -30.32 4.04
C VAL A 79 21.63 -31.18 3.08
N ALA A 80 22.06 -30.62 1.95
CA ALA A 80 22.92 -31.33 1.00
C ALA A 80 24.25 -31.74 1.64
N SER A 81 24.84 -30.86 2.46
CA SER A 81 26.09 -31.13 3.16
C SER A 81 25.95 -32.23 4.21
N ILE A 82 24.82 -32.30 4.92
CA ILE A 82 24.50 -33.38 5.87
C ILE A 82 24.32 -34.71 5.13
N LYS A 83 23.59 -34.71 4.00
CA LYS A 83 23.36 -35.93 3.21
C LYS A 83 24.65 -36.47 2.57
N ASN A 84 25.54 -35.57 2.14
CA ASN A 84 26.81 -35.90 1.51
C ASN A 84 27.97 -36.05 2.52
N ILE A 85 27.69 -36.38 3.79
CA ILE A 85 28.74 -36.76 4.73
C ILE A 85 29.57 -37.91 4.14
N SER A 86 30.90 -37.77 4.19
CA SER A 86 31.82 -38.74 3.62
C SER A 86 31.67 -40.12 4.25
N GLU A 87 31.80 -41.17 3.43
CA GLU A 87 31.77 -42.56 3.89
C GLU A 87 32.86 -42.83 4.94
N GLU A 88 33.99 -42.16 4.85
CA GLU A 88 35.05 -42.22 5.87
C GLU A 88 34.55 -41.78 7.26
N LYS A 89 33.81 -40.66 7.35
CA LYS A 89 33.23 -40.20 8.61
C LYS A 89 32.16 -41.16 9.13
N LYS A 90 31.36 -41.75 8.25
CA LYS A 90 30.37 -42.77 8.62
C LYS A 90 31.07 -44.01 9.17
N ASN A 91 32.08 -44.51 8.48
CA ASN A 91 32.83 -45.70 8.88
C ASN A 91 33.59 -45.47 10.20
N ASN A 92 34.17 -44.29 10.40
CA ASN A 92 34.79 -43.93 11.68
C ASN A 92 33.77 -43.90 12.82
N ALA A 93 32.57 -43.35 12.60
CA ALA A 93 31.50 -43.37 13.59
C ALA A 93 31.04 -44.81 13.92
N ILE A 94 30.90 -45.68 12.91
CA ILE A 94 30.56 -47.10 13.09
C ILE A 94 31.65 -47.79 13.92
N ASN A 95 32.93 -47.61 13.57
CA ASN A 95 34.05 -48.22 14.29
C ASN A 95 34.10 -47.80 15.76
N LEU A 96 33.86 -46.52 16.06
CA LEU A 96 33.78 -46.03 17.45
C LEU A 96 32.65 -46.71 18.24
N ILE A 97 31.50 -46.95 17.61
CA ILE A 97 30.37 -47.66 18.24
C ILE A 97 30.75 -49.13 18.50
N VAL A 98 31.33 -49.80 17.50
CA VAL A 98 31.78 -51.20 17.61
C VAL A 98 32.81 -51.35 18.73
N GLU A 99 33.84 -50.51 18.77
CA GLU A 99 34.84 -50.52 19.84
C GLU A 99 34.21 -50.34 21.22
N ARG A 100 33.21 -49.45 21.35
CA ARG A 100 32.53 -49.22 22.63
C ARG A 100 31.73 -50.44 23.07
N ILE A 101 31.03 -51.12 22.16
CA ILE A 101 30.29 -52.35 22.45
C ILE A 101 31.26 -53.47 22.88
N VAL A 102 32.36 -53.64 22.14
CA VAL A 102 33.38 -54.65 22.42
C VAL A 102 34.06 -54.37 23.75
N LYS A 103 34.36 -53.12 24.11
CA LYS A 103 34.94 -52.78 25.44
C LYS A 103 33.98 -53.03 26.60
N ILE A 104 32.66 -52.95 26.38
CA ILE A 104 31.65 -53.16 27.43
C ILE A 104 31.32 -54.66 27.61
N HIS A 105 31.32 -55.45 26.53
CA HIS A 105 30.91 -56.86 26.55
C HIS A 105 32.05 -57.86 26.36
N GLY A 106 33.24 -57.40 25.98
CA GLY A 106 34.42 -58.22 25.68
C GLY A 106 35.28 -58.56 26.89
N ASN A 107 34.67 -58.72 28.07
CA ASN A 107 35.35 -59.30 29.21
C ASN A 107 35.08 -60.82 29.25
N SER A 108 35.79 -61.54 28.39
CA SER A 108 36.28 -62.91 28.62
C SER A 108 37.62 -63.03 27.94
#